data_AF-A0A8H7SJD1-F1
#
_entry.id   AF-A0A8H7SJD1-F1
#
_cell.length_a   1.000
_cell.length_b   1.000
_cell.length_c   1.000
_cell.angle_alpha   90.00
_cell.angle_beta   90.00
_cell.angle_gamma   90.00
#
_symmetry.space_group_name_H-M   'P 1'
#
loop_
_entity.id
_entity.type
_entity.pdbx_description
1 polymer ?
#
loop_
_entity_poly.entity_id
_entity_poly.type
_entity_poly.pdbx_seq_one_letter_code
_entity_poly.pdbx_strand_id
1 'polypeptide(L)'
;MNSLEDSPIFDIRSFDDPTQNHEAEQFCTTDSLEASSNYINILLTSYGYPVPLVFNSTQAEDKCKIVNCLYSLLNDRKSDANEKQEFIYTINELKKKQNELENQIVQLKRENHTKDQSNVEIRSKYDANEASFKRHLLQNSRMKEEISKIKNSMQYMKTQYAHETSRHEQELAKTQDRLLKCMNHHYKTRIASLDINTQITAMAPTTADTDEVILIRKKYDDLLLQVSNREREFRLENEDLRICVVNLYTSVRRLLEEQMNQFDNQEKGTKARDIYDETAKFRLPMQCGGKEAIQMVDSLLARLKEEWNKQILEKPEAYTEQDMLEKEETIRALENELDELTHELNDLNQEYQDKLQMYQRFEKGGFFDTLYPNPQSAYISDNEDIVDEDDSYQYQLLKKKVMQDQKRVTRSAIELGQQRAELEAERWAFQEMKREIELQEILKDPPSSTPVRESSSNFDRPERARKRLKSWLGSAPSSN
;
A
#
# COMPACT_ATOMS: atom_id res chain seq x y z
N MET A 1 36.37 -21.21 10.61
CA MET A 1 36.44 -22.49 11.34
C MET A 1 35.04 -23.07 11.37
N ASN A 2 34.76 -24.01 10.48
CA ASN A 2 33.97 -25.20 10.76
C ASN A 2 34.07 -26.12 9.55
N SER A 3 34.46 -27.34 9.87
CA SER A 3 34.91 -28.42 9.02
C SER A 3 33.78 -28.93 8.13
N LEU A 4 33.97 -28.85 6.82
CA LEU A 4 33.23 -29.69 5.87
C LEU A 4 33.99 -31.01 5.77
N GLU A 5 33.46 -32.03 6.46
CA GLU A 5 33.84 -33.41 6.25
C GLU A 5 33.29 -33.83 4.88
N ASP A 6 34.20 -33.92 3.90
CA ASP A 6 33.97 -34.61 2.63
C ASP A 6 33.65 -36.08 2.90
N SER A 7 32.35 -36.38 2.93
CA SER A 7 31.85 -37.74 2.85
C SER A 7 31.90 -38.17 1.37
N PRO A 8 32.60 -39.25 1.00
CA PRO A 8 32.64 -39.69 -0.38
C PRO A 8 31.24 -40.16 -0.79
N ILE A 9 30.66 -39.44 -1.76
CA ILE A 9 29.52 -39.88 -2.56
C ILE A 9 29.88 -41.25 -3.12
N PHE A 10 29.19 -42.29 -2.66
CA PHE A 10 29.23 -43.62 -3.26
C PHE A 10 28.63 -43.51 -4.67
N ASP A 11 29.52 -43.40 -5.66
CA ASP A 11 29.17 -43.34 -7.07
C ASP A 11 28.80 -44.75 -7.57
N ILE A 12 27.50 -45.07 -7.53
CA ILE A 12 26.94 -46.33 -8.06
C ILE A 12 26.76 -46.24 -9.60
N ARG A 13 27.74 -45.66 -10.32
CA ARG A 13 27.74 -45.61 -11.79
C ARG A 13 28.88 -46.40 -12.45
N SER A 14 29.70 -47.11 -11.68
CA SER A 14 30.65 -48.10 -12.21
C SER A 14 30.22 -49.51 -11.78
N PHE A 15 29.08 -49.95 -12.29
CA PHE A 15 28.89 -51.37 -12.56
C PHE A 15 29.02 -51.51 -14.07
N ASP A 16 30.27 -51.61 -14.50
CA ASP A 16 30.59 -52.06 -15.85
C ASP A 16 29.88 -53.40 -16.09
N ASP A 17 29.17 -53.44 -17.21
CA ASP A 17 28.45 -54.58 -17.73
C ASP A 17 29.48 -55.63 -18.19
N PRO A 18 29.63 -56.80 -17.53
CA PRO A 18 30.54 -57.83 -18.01
C PRO A 18 29.76 -58.72 -18.97
N THR A 19 29.33 -58.16 -20.11
CA THR A 19 29.00 -59.00 -21.24
C THR A 19 30.27 -59.30 -22.02
N GLN A 20 30.51 -60.60 -22.19
CA GLN A 20 31.44 -61.25 -23.12
C GLN A 20 32.82 -61.59 -22.58
N ASN A 21 32.89 -62.75 -21.91
CA ASN A 21 33.86 -63.79 -22.22
C ASN A 21 33.22 -65.15 -21.88
N HIS A 22 32.38 -65.66 -22.78
CA HIS A 22 31.99 -67.07 -22.79
C HIS A 22 33.03 -67.86 -23.58
N GLU A 23 34.20 -68.08 -22.98
CA GLU A 23 34.93 -69.31 -23.29
C GLU A 23 34.19 -70.43 -22.56
N ALA A 24 33.53 -71.29 -23.32
CA ALA A 24 32.84 -72.46 -22.80
C ALA A 24 33.87 -73.50 -22.34
N GLU A 25 34.49 -73.28 -21.18
CA GLU A 25 35.05 -74.40 -20.42
C GLU A 25 33.88 -75.30 -20.03
N GLN A 26 33.81 -76.45 -20.66
CA GLN A 26 32.73 -77.39 -20.50
C GLN A 26 32.82 -77.99 -19.08
N PHE A 27 32.05 -77.41 -18.15
CA PHE A 27 32.03 -77.73 -16.72
C PHE A 27 31.92 -79.23 -16.42
N CYS A 28 31.36 -80.02 -17.34
CA CYS A 28 31.29 -81.47 -17.24
C CYS A 28 31.95 -82.13 -18.47
N THR A 29 32.98 -82.95 -18.24
CA THR A 29 33.58 -83.88 -19.20
C THR A 29 33.24 -85.32 -18.80
N THR A 30 33.30 -86.29 -19.73
CA THR A 30 32.92 -87.70 -19.48
C THR A 30 33.69 -88.34 -18.33
N ASP A 31 34.92 -87.88 -18.09
CA ASP A 31 35.83 -88.40 -17.07
C ASP A 31 35.70 -87.63 -15.73
N SER A 32 35.01 -86.49 -15.71
CA SER A 32 34.80 -85.62 -14.54
C SER A 32 33.36 -85.67 -14.00
N LEU A 33 32.50 -86.52 -14.57
CA LEU A 33 31.06 -86.57 -14.24
C LEU A 33 30.79 -86.85 -12.75
N GLU A 34 31.58 -87.73 -12.13
CA GLU A 34 31.41 -88.10 -10.71
C GLU A 34 31.88 -86.98 -9.77
N ALA A 35 33.00 -86.31 -10.10
CA ALA A 35 33.49 -85.14 -9.37
C ALA A 35 32.55 -83.93 -9.50
N SER A 36 32.06 -83.67 -10.71
CA SER A 36 31.12 -82.59 -11.02
C SER A 36 29.74 -82.82 -10.38
N SER A 37 29.26 -84.08 -10.38
CA SER A 37 28.05 -84.50 -9.67
C SER A 37 28.13 -84.27 -8.16
N ASN A 38 29.25 -84.68 -7.54
CA ASN A 38 29.46 -84.46 -6.10
C ASN A 38 29.55 -82.98 -5.76
N TYR A 39 30.22 -82.18 -6.60
CA TYR A 39 30.31 -80.73 -6.42
C TYR A 39 28.94 -80.03 -6.56
N ILE A 40 28.13 -80.40 -7.57
CA ILE A 40 26.75 -79.91 -7.71
C ILE A 40 25.92 -80.29 -6.49
N ASN A 41 26.01 -81.53 -6.00
CA ASN A 41 25.28 -81.97 -4.81
C ASN A 41 25.69 -81.18 -3.55
N ILE A 42 26.96 -80.84 -3.37
CA ILE A 42 27.43 -79.99 -2.26
C ILE A 42 26.85 -78.57 -2.38
N LEU A 43 26.90 -77.97 -3.58
CA LEU A 43 26.33 -76.66 -3.84
C LEU A 43 24.83 -76.63 -3.60
N LEU A 44 24.09 -77.58 -4.16
CA LEU A 44 22.64 -77.69 -3.98
C LEU A 44 22.27 -77.89 -2.50
N THR A 45 23.07 -78.66 -1.75
CA THR A 45 22.90 -78.78 -0.29
C THR A 45 23.10 -77.44 0.41
N SER A 46 24.11 -76.66 0.01
CA SER A 46 24.39 -75.35 0.60
C SER A 46 23.29 -74.31 0.33
N TYR A 47 22.61 -74.43 -0.82
CA TYR A 47 21.46 -73.59 -1.17
C TYR A 47 20.11 -74.18 -0.72
N GLY A 48 20.10 -75.31 -0.01
CA GLY A 48 18.90 -75.90 0.61
C GLY A 48 18.03 -76.77 -0.29
N TYR A 49 18.52 -77.21 -1.45
CA TYR A 49 17.78 -78.06 -2.40
C TYR A 49 17.85 -79.56 -2.04
N PRO A 50 16.89 -80.39 -2.51
CA PRO A 50 16.84 -81.82 -2.20
C PRO A 50 17.97 -82.61 -2.90
N VAL A 51 18.90 -83.12 -2.08
CA VAL A 51 20.10 -83.90 -2.45
C VAL A 51 20.04 -85.25 -1.69
N PRO A 52 20.61 -86.39 -2.15
CA PRO A 52 21.54 -86.56 -3.29
C PRO A 52 20.88 -86.84 -4.64
N LEU A 53 21.37 -86.14 -5.66
CA LEU A 53 21.07 -86.41 -7.06
C LEU A 53 22.09 -87.42 -7.61
N VAL A 54 21.59 -88.53 -8.16
CA VAL A 54 22.43 -89.58 -8.77
C VAL A 54 22.28 -89.51 -10.28
N PHE A 55 23.24 -88.88 -10.96
CA PHE A 55 23.18 -88.63 -12.40
C PHE A 55 23.41 -89.88 -13.27
N ASN A 56 24.04 -90.92 -12.71
CA ASN A 56 24.36 -92.18 -13.42
C ASN A 56 23.33 -93.32 -13.19
N SER A 57 22.18 -93.04 -12.57
CA SER A 57 21.16 -94.05 -12.24
C SER A 57 20.24 -94.36 -13.44
N THR A 58 19.98 -95.65 -13.69
CA THR A 58 18.99 -96.12 -14.68
C THR A 58 17.55 -96.02 -14.18
N GLN A 59 17.33 -95.70 -12.90
CA GLN A 59 16.00 -95.62 -12.28
C GLN A 59 15.26 -94.34 -12.66
N ALA A 60 13.96 -94.45 -12.92
CA ALA A 60 13.11 -93.32 -13.30
C ALA A 60 12.92 -92.31 -12.15
N GLU A 61 12.94 -92.77 -10.90
CA GLU A 61 12.76 -91.93 -9.70
C GLU A 61 13.90 -90.93 -9.50
N ASP A 62 15.15 -91.36 -9.71
CA ASP A 62 16.32 -90.46 -9.59
C ASP A 62 16.36 -89.42 -10.71
N LYS A 63 15.94 -89.80 -11.93
CA LYS A 63 15.75 -88.86 -13.04
C LYS A 63 14.64 -87.85 -12.73
N CYS A 64 13.55 -88.25 -12.09
CA CYS A 64 12.49 -87.34 -11.67
C CYS A 64 12.96 -86.38 -10.57
N LYS A 65 13.79 -86.82 -9.60
CA LYS A 65 14.39 -85.93 -8.59
C LYS A 65 15.28 -84.87 -9.22
N ILE A 66 16.07 -85.24 -10.24
CA ILE A 66 16.90 -84.29 -11.01
C ILE A 66 16.02 -83.27 -11.72
N VAL A 67 14.97 -83.71 -12.44
CA VAL A 67 14.05 -82.80 -13.16
C VAL A 67 13.31 -81.88 -12.20
N ASN A 68 12.85 -82.37 -11.05
CA ASN A 68 12.19 -81.55 -10.03
C ASN A 68 13.16 -80.54 -9.41
N CYS A 69 14.40 -80.93 -9.14
CA CYS A 69 15.42 -80.00 -8.65
C CYS A 69 15.74 -78.92 -9.69
N LEU A 70 15.85 -79.27 -10.97
CA LEU A 70 16.03 -78.30 -12.06
C LEU A 70 14.82 -77.37 -12.20
N TYR A 71 13.61 -77.89 -12.05
CA TYR A 71 12.39 -77.09 -12.05
C TYR A 71 12.37 -76.10 -10.89
N SER A 72 12.71 -76.54 -9.67
CA SER A 72 12.84 -75.66 -8.50
C SER A 72 13.90 -74.57 -8.72
N LEU A 73 15.09 -74.93 -9.21
CA LEU A 73 16.15 -73.95 -9.51
C LEU A 73 15.73 -72.92 -10.57
N LEU A 74 15.03 -73.37 -11.63
CA LEU A 74 14.51 -72.47 -12.66
C LEU A 74 13.41 -71.57 -12.13
N ASN A 75 12.55 -72.09 -11.26
CA ASN A 75 11.49 -71.32 -10.61
C ASN A 75 12.05 -70.30 -9.62
N ASP A 76 13.04 -70.68 -8.83
CA ASP A 76 13.69 -69.80 -7.86
C ASP A 76 14.49 -68.71 -8.59
N ARG A 77 15.23 -69.06 -9.66
CA ARG A 77 15.87 -68.06 -10.53
C ARG A 77 14.88 -67.07 -11.15
N LYS A 78 13.67 -67.53 -11.50
CA LYS A 78 12.60 -66.68 -11.99
C LYS A 78 12.04 -65.79 -10.88
N SER A 79 11.88 -66.31 -9.67
CA SER A 79 11.49 -65.55 -8.48
C SER A 79 12.52 -64.46 -8.16
N ASP A 80 13.79 -64.82 -8.07
CA ASP A 80 14.90 -63.89 -7.82
C ASP A 80 14.97 -62.78 -8.87
N ALA A 81 14.74 -63.12 -10.15
CA ALA A 81 14.70 -62.14 -11.23
C ALA A 81 13.54 -61.15 -11.05
N ASN A 82 12.36 -61.63 -10.64
CA ASN A 82 11.21 -60.78 -10.35
C ASN A 82 11.45 -59.90 -9.13
N GLU A 83 11.95 -60.46 -8.02
CA GLU A 83 12.28 -59.70 -6.80
C GLU A 83 13.33 -58.63 -7.07
N LYS A 84 14.38 -58.96 -7.83
CA LYS A 84 15.37 -57.98 -8.28
C LYS A 84 14.74 -56.86 -9.09
N GLN A 85 13.78 -57.17 -9.97
CA GLN A 85 13.08 -56.18 -10.76
C GLN A 85 12.19 -55.27 -9.89
N GLU A 86 11.52 -55.83 -8.88
CA GLU A 86 10.76 -55.06 -7.89
C GLU A 86 11.67 -54.14 -7.05
N PHE A 87 12.82 -54.64 -6.59
CA PHE A 87 13.80 -53.82 -5.88
C PHE A 87 14.35 -52.68 -6.75
N ILE A 88 14.65 -52.95 -8.02
CA ILE A 88 15.08 -51.90 -8.96
C ILE A 88 13.96 -50.85 -9.14
N TYR A 89 12.71 -51.27 -9.26
CA TYR A 89 11.57 -50.36 -9.38
C TYR A 89 11.44 -49.47 -8.14
N THR A 90 11.45 -50.06 -6.94
CA THR A 90 11.35 -49.32 -5.68
C THR A 90 12.52 -48.36 -5.46
N ILE A 91 13.75 -48.76 -5.79
CA ILE A 91 14.94 -47.89 -5.72
C ILE A 91 14.78 -46.69 -6.67
N ASN A 92 14.30 -46.91 -7.89
CA ASN A 92 14.09 -45.83 -8.85
C ASN A 92 12.98 -44.87 -8.39
N GLU A 93 11.90 -45.40 -7.82
CA GLU A 93 10.82 -44.59 -7.24
C GLU A 93 11.32 -43.75 -6.06
N LEU A 94 12.10 -44.34 -5.15
CA LEU A 94 12.70 -43.63 -4.02
C LEU A 94 13.67 -42.55 -4.48
N LYS A 95 14.52 -42.83 -5.48
CA LYS A 95 15.42 -41.83 -6.07
C LYS A 95 14.65 -40.67 -6.69
N LYS A 96 13.53 -40.94 -7.36
CA LYS A 96 12.66 -39.90 -7.91
C LYS A 96 12.09 -39.02 -6.79
N LYS A 97 11.54 -39.63 -5.73
CA LYS A 97 11.01 -38.90 -4.56
C LYS A 97 12.10 -38.09 -3.85
N GLN A 98 13.30 -38.65 -3.71
CA GLN A 98 14.44 -37.95 -3.12
C GLN A 98 14.77 -36.69 -3.93
N ASN A 99 14.90 -36.81 -5.25
CA ASN A 99 15.21 -35.66 -6.12
C ASN A 99 14.08 -34.61 -6.07
N GLU A 100 12.81 -35.04 -6.03
CA GLU A 100 11.68 -34.13 -5.85
C GLU A 100 11.75 -33.35 -4.53
N LEU A 101 12.03 -34.04 -3.42
CA LEU A 101 12.21 -33.41 -2.10
C LEU A 101 13.42 -32.47 -2.07
N GLU A 102 14.54 -32.85 -2.69
CA GLU A 102 15.72 -32.00 -2.80
C GLU A 102 15.41 -30.71 -3.58
N ASN A 103 14.68 -30.80 -4.68
CA ASN A 103 14.24 -29.64 -5.44
C ASN A 103 13.30 -28.73 -4.62
N GLN A 104 12.36 -29.31 -3.88
CA GLN A 104 11.47 -28.55 -2.97
C GLN A 104 12.28 -27.84 -1.87
N ILE A 105 13.29 -28.50 -1.28
CA ILE A 105 14.16 -27.90 -0.27
C ILE A 105 14.93 -26.71 -0.87
N VAL A 106 15.46 -26.84 -2.09
CA VAL A 106 16.17 -25.74 -2.77
C VAL A 106 15.23 -24.58 -3.04
N GLN A 107 14.00 -24.84 -3.50
CA GLN A 107 12.99 -23.81 -3.74
C GLN A 107 12.61 -23.08 -2.46
N LEU A 108 12.31 -23.81 -1.38
CA LEU A 108 11.98 -23.24 -0.08
C LEU A 108 13.15 -22.41 0.50
N LYS A 109 14.40 -22.85 0.32
CA LYS A 109 15.57 -22.07 0.73
C LYS A 109 15.69 -20.75 -0.03
N ARG A 110 15.43 -20.74 -1.34
CA ARG A 110 15.41 -19.52 -2.16
C ARG A 110 14.31 -18.58 -1.71
N GLU A 111 13.09 -19.10 -1.53
CA GLU A 111 11.96 -18.30 -1.05
C GLU A 111 12.24 -17.71 0.33
N ASN A 112 12.79 -18.51 1.25
CA ASN A 112 13.17 -18.01 2.57
C ASN A 112 14.19 -16.89 2.49
N HIS A 113 15.21 -17.03 1.63
CA HIS A 113 16.20 -15.97 1.41
C HIS A 113 15.56 -14.68 0.88
N THR A 114 14.61 -14.77 -0.06
CA THR A 114 13.89 -13.58 -0.56
C THR A 114 13.03 -12.92 0.52
N LYS A 115 12.37 -13.72 1.38
CA LYS A 115 11.61 -13.21 2.53
C LYS A 115 12.52 -12.54 3.57
N ASP A 116 13.71 -13.09 3.81
CA ASP A 116 14.70 -12.49 4.71
C ASP A 116 15.19 -11.13 4.17
N GLN A 117 15.49 -11.03 2.88
CA GLN A 117 15.87 -9.76 2.24
C GLN A 117 14.74 -8.72 2.35
N SER A 118 13.52 -9.09 2.00
CA SER A 118 12.35 -8.21 2.13
C SER A 118 12.11 -7.75 3.57
N ASN A 119 12.29 -8.64 4.56
CA ASN A 119 12.22 -8.28 5.97
C ASN A 119 13.26 -7.24 6.38
N VAL A 120 14.49 -7.37 5.89
CA VAL A 120 15.56 -6.39 6.16
C VAL A 120 15.20 -5.03 5.55
N GLU A 121 14.68 -5.00 4.32
CA GLU A 121 14.23 -3.76 3.67
C GLU A 121 13.07 -3.10 4.42
N ILE A 122 12.07 -3.87 4.83
CA ILE A 122 10.92 -3.35 5.59
C ILE A 122 11.39 -2.78 6.93
N ARG A 123 12.29 -3.47 7.64
CA ARG A 123 12.87 -2.97 8.90
C ARG A 123 13.63 -1.66 8.69
N SER A 124 14.46 -1.57 7.65
CA SER A 124 15.19 -0.34 7.31
C SER A 124 14.22 0.84 7.02
N LYS A 125 13.15 0.59 6.27
CA LYS A 125 12.09 1.58 6.02
C LYS A 125 11.37 1.99 7.30
N TYR A 126 11.07 1.03 8.18
CA TYR A 126 10.45 1.28 9.47
C TYR A 126 11.34 2.17 10.34
N ASP A 127 12.63 1.86 10.46
CA ASP A 127 13.58 2.65 11.26
C ASP A 127 13.74 4.07 10.72
N ALA A 128 13.78 4.24 9.39
CA ALA A 128 13.85 5.55 8.75
C ALA A 128 12.58 6.39 9.01
N ASN A 129 11.41 5.75 8.92
CA ASN A 129 10.12 6.40 9.20
C ASN A 129 9.98 6.75 10.69
N GLU A 130 10.40 5.87 11.60
CA GLU A 130 10.40 6.14 13.04
C GLU A 130 11.31 7.33 13.38
N ALA A 131 12.50 7.39 12.77
CA ALA A 131 13.41 8.52 12.94
C ALA A 131 12.80 9.83 12.41
N SER A 132 12.14 9.79 11.26
CA SER A 132 11.43 10.95 10.70
C SER A 132 10.29 11.40 11.61
N PHE A 133 9.48 10.47 12.10
CA PHE A 133 8.37 10.74 13.01
C PHE A 133 8.85 11.38 14.32
N LYS A 134 9.96 10.90 14.90
CA LYS A 134 10.58 11.52 16.08
C LYS A 134 11.03 12.96 15.81
N ARG A 135 11.57 13.26 14.63
CA ARG A 135 11.92 14.64 14.25
C ARG A 135 10.68 15.54 14.16
N HIS A 136 9.60 15.05 13.54
CA HIS A 136 8.34 15.80 13.46
C HIS A 136 7.70 16.03 14.83
N LEU A 137 7.76 15.06 15.74
CA LEU A 137 7.31 15.23 17.12
C LEU A 137 8.09 16.34 17.85
N LEU A 138 9.42 16.34 17.72
CA LEU A 138 10.26 17.39 18.31
C LEU A 138 9.96 18.77 17.69
N GLN A 139 9.79 18.84 16.38
CA GLN A 139 9.40 20.08 15.69
C GLN A 139 8.05 20.59 16.18
N ASN A 140 7.05 19.72 16.31
CA ASN A 140 5.73 20.08 16.81
C ASN A 140 5.79 20.59 18.26
N SER A 141 6.60 19.96 19.12
CA SER A 141 6.84 20.44 20.49
C SER A 141 7.41 21.86 20.49
N ARG A 142 8.42 22.14 19.65
CA ARG A 142 9.01 23.48 19.52
C ARG A 142 7.98 24.50 19.02
N MET A 143 7.19 24.15 18.02
CA MET A 143 6.12 25.03 17.51
C MET A 143 5.07 25.33 18.59
N LYS A 144 4.69 24.35 19.42
CA LYS A 144 3.78 24.57 20.55
C LYS A 144 4.37 25.53 21.58
N GLU A 145 5.66 25.42 21.88
CA GLU A 145 6.36 26.35 22.78
C GLU A 145 6.40 27.77 22.19
N GLU A 146 6.68 27.92 20.89
CA GLU A 146 6.66 29.20 20.19
C GLU A 146 5.27 29.83 20.18
N ILE A 147 4.22 29.06 19.87
CA ILE A 147 2.83 29.51 19.94
C ILE A 147 2.49 29.98 21.36
N SER A 148 2.91 29.25 22.39
CA SER A 148 2.69 29.64 23.79
C SER A 148 3.40 30.96 24.13
N LYS A 149 4.65 31.15 23.69
CA LYS A 149 5.40 32.41 23.85
C LYS A 149 4.70 33.58 23.16
N ILE A 150 4.27 33.40 21.91
CA ILE A 150 3.55 34.43 21.14
C ILE A 150 2.23 34.77 21.82
N LYS A 151 1.46 33.76 22.27
CA LYS A 151 0.21 33.96 23.01
C LYS A 151 0.43 34.80 24.27
N ASN A 152 1.46 34.49 25.05
CA ASN A 152 1.80 35.26 26.25
C ASN A 152 2.23 36.70 25.92
N SER A 153 3.04 36.88 24.88
CA SER A 153 3.45 38.20 24.37
C SER A 153 2.23 39.02 23.92
N MET A 154 1.31 38.41 23.19
CA MET A 154 0.06 39.05 22.75
C MET A 154 -0.82 39.46 23.94
N GLN A 155 -0.95 38.60 24.94
CA GLN A 155 -1.71 38.91 26.16
C GLN A 155 -1.07 40.07 26.95
N TYR A 156 0.25 40.11 27.01
CA TYR A 156 1.00 41.23 27.60
C TYR A 156 0.73 42.53 26.84
N MET A 157 0.87 42.54 25.51
CA MET A 157 0.56 43.71 24.68
C MET A 157 -0.88 44.18 24.86
N LYS A 158 -1.86 43.28 24.86
CA LYS A 158 -3.27 43.62 25.08
C LYS A 158 -3.49 44.32 26.43
N THR A 159 -2.84 43.81 27.48
CA THR A 159 -2.92 44.41 28.83
C THR A 159 -2.28 45.79 28.85
N GLN A 160 -1.13 45.95 28.19
CA GLN A 160 -0.44 47.24 28.06
C GLN A 160 -1.32 48.27 27.33
N TYR A 161 -1.88 47.91 26.18
CA TYR A 161 -2.78 48.80 25.43
C TYR A 161 -4.03 49.18 26.20
N ALA A 162 -4.63 48.26 26.95
CA ALA A 162 -5.77 48.56 27.81
C ALA A 162 -5.42 49.59 28.90
N HIS A 163 -4.23 49.47 29.49
CA HIS A 163 -3.73 50.43 30.48
C HIS A 163 -3.41 51.80 29.85
N GLU A 164 -2.75 51.84 28.70
CA GLU A 164 -2.47 53.08 27.95
C GLU A 164 -3.77 53.79 27.53
N THR A 165 -4.76 53.05 27.06
CA THR A 165 -6.10 53.58 26.71
C THR A 165 -6.79 54.19 27.93
N SER A 166 -6.83 53.45 29.06
CA SER A 166 -7.44 53.94 30.31
C SER A 166 -6.73 55.20 30.84
N ARG A 167 -5.40 55.25 30.71
CA ARG A 167 -4.61 56.43 31.07
C ARG A 167 -4.96 57.63 30.18
N HIS A 168 -5.06 57.43 28.87
CA HIS A 168 -5.46 58.50 27.94
C HIS A 168 -6.88 59.00 28.19
N GLU A 169 -7.83 58.11 28.47
CA GLU A 169 -9.20 58.49 28.86
C GLU A 169 -9.19 59.32 30.15
N GLN A 170 -8.38 58.95 31.14
CA GLN A 170 -8.24 59.72 32.38
C GLN A 170 -7.61 61.10 32.15
N GLU A 171 -6.58 61.19 31.30
CA GLU A 171 -5.95 62.47 30.92
C GLU A 171 -6.95 63.37 30.18
N LEU A 172 -7.75 62.80 29.27
CA LEU A 172 -8.84 63.51 28.57
C LEU A 172 -9.90 64.01 29.54
N ALA A 173 -10.33 63.19 30.52
CA ALA A 173 -11.29 63.61 31.53
C ALA A 173 -10.75 64.77 32.39
N LYS A 174 -9.45 64.74 32.74
CA LYS A 174 -8.78 65.84 33.47
C LYS A 174 -8.70 67.12 32.64
N THR A 175 -8.41 67.03 31.34
CA THR A 175 -8.36 68.22 30.47
C THR A 175 -9.75 68.80 30.24
N GLN A 176 -10.78 67.96 30.08
CA GLN A 176 -12.18 68.38 30.03
C GLN A 176 -12.61 69.09 31.32
N ASP A 177 -12.29 68.54 32.50
CA ASP A 177 -12.59 69.18 33.79
C ASP A 177 -11.87 70.53 33.96
N ARG A 178 -10.60 70.62 33.56
CA ARG A 178 -9.86 71.90 33.53
C ARG A 178 -10.51 72.91 32.59
N LEU A 179 -10.90 72.50 31.39
CA LEU A 179 -11.57 73.36 30.42
C LEU A 179 -12.91 73.85 30.97
N LEU A 180 -13.70 72.96 31.57
CA LEU A 180 -14.97 73.31 32.19
C LEU A 180 -14.78 74.30 33.34
N LYS A 181 -13.77 74.10 34.18
CA LYS A 181 -13.37 75.06 35.23
C LYS A 181 -12.94 76.41 34.66
N CYS A 182 -12.14 76.43 33.59
CA CYS A 182 -11.74 77.66 32.90
C CYS A 182 -12.95 78.37 32.28
N MET A 183 -13.85 77.65 31.62
CA MET A 183 -15.09 78.22 31.06
C MET A 183 -15.97 78.81 32.17
N ASN A 184 -16.15 78.11 33.28
CA ASN A 184 -16.90 78.59 34.44
C ASN A 184 -16.22 79.80 35.11
N HIS A 185 -14.89 79.80 35.19
CA HIS A 185 -14.12 80.95 35.67
C HIS A 185 -14.30 82.14 34.73
N HIS A 186 -14.11 81.98 33.42
CA HIS A 186 -14.36 83.02 32.43
C HIS A 186 -15.81 83.52 32.47
N TYR A 187 -16.81 82.65 32.68
CA TYR A 187 -18.20 83.07 32.82
C TYR A 187 -18.41 83.96 34.07
N LYS A 188 -17.77 83.62 35.20
CA LYS A 188 -17.78 84.41 36.44
C LYS A 188 -16.97 85.72 36.31
N THR A 189 -15.82 85.69 35.66
CA THR A 189 -14.94 86.86 35.42
C THR A 189 -15.50 87.78 34.33
N ARG A 190 -16.28 87.29 33.36
CA ARG A 190 -16.98 88.17 32.41
C ARG A 190 -18.07 89.02 33.08
N ILE A 191 -18.57 88.59 34.24
CA ILE A 191 -19.46 89.36 35.11
C ILE A 191 -18.67 90.29 36.05
N ALA A 192 -17.38 90.02 36.29
CA ALA A 192 -16.51 90.79 37.16
C ALA A 192 -15.21 91.19 36.44
N SER A 193 -15.18 92.43 35.92
CA SER A 193 -14.01 93.17 35.42
C SER A 193 -13.41 92.73 34.07
N LEU A 194 -13.80 93.47 33.03
CA LEU A 194 -13.03 93.67 31.82
C LEU A 194 -11.96 94.73 32.13
N ASP A 195 -10.73 94.33 32.44
CA ASP A 195 -9.58 95.24 32.45
C ASP A 195 -8.53 94.71 31.46
N ILE A 196 -8.44 95.40 30.33
CA ILE A 196 -7.58 95.08 29.20
C ILE A 196 -6.27 95.81 29.42
N ASN A 197 -5.24 95.10 29.86
CA ASN A 197 -3.86 95.57 29.73
C ASN A 197 -2.96 94.44 29.22
N THR A 198 -2.89 94.40 27.90
CA THR A 198 -1.82 93.86 27.07
C THR A 198 -0.44 94.31 27.55
N GLN A 199 0.46 93.36 27.82
CA GLN A 199 1.91 93.60 27.73
C GLN A 199 2.54 92.50 26.86
N ILE A 200 2.81 92.88 25.62
CA ILE A 200 3.74 92.17 24.74
C ILE A 200 5.13 92.57 25.20
N THR A 201 5.83 91.67 25.90
CA THR A 201 7.23 91.87 26.26
C THR A 201 8.10 91.48 25.08
N ALA A 202 8.71 92.49 24.47
CA ALA A 202 9.73 92.39 23.45
C ALA A 202 11.01 91.71 23.97
N MET A 203 11.73 91.12 23.02
CA MET A 203 12.94 90.30 23.18
C MET A 203 14.07 91.02 23.93
N ALA A 204 14.83 90.24 24.71
CA ALA A 204 16.18 90.58 25.13
C ALA A 204 17.17 89.52 24.58
N PRO A 205 18.41 89.91 24.23
CA PRO A 205 19.38 89.07 23.54
C PRO A 205 20.35 88.41 24.53
N THR A 206 20.47 87.08 24.50
CA THR A 206 21.53 86.38 25.24
C THR A 206 21.90 85.07 24.53
N THR A 207 23.07 85.10 23.88
CA THR A 207 24.06 84.02 23.78
C THR A 207 23.62 82.63 24.27
N ALA A 208 22.99 81.88 23.39
CA ALA A 208 22.90 80.42 23.42
C ALA A 208 22.68 80.00 21.97
N ASP A 209 23.26 78.85 21.55
CA ASP A 209 23.06 78.29 20.21
C ASP A 209 21.58 78.44 19.81
N THR A 210 21.32 79.28 18.81
CA THR A 210 19.98 79.58 18.31
C THR A 210 19.22 78.27 18.09
N ASP A 211 17.97 78.16 18.57
CA ASP A 211 17.12 76.98 18.39
C ASP A 211 17.08 76.50 16.92
N GLU A 212 17.26 77.43 15.97
CA GLU A 212 17.43 77.13 14.55
C GLU A 212 18.65 76.26 14.23
N VAL A 213 19.80 76.47 14.86
CA VAL A 213 21.02 75.66 14.66
C VAL A 213 20.84 74.25 15.22
N ILE A 214 20.17 74.12 16.38
CA ILE A 214 19.83 72.82 16.96
C ILE A 214 18.81 72.09 16.09
N LEU A 215 17.83 72.81 15.52
CA LEU A 215 16.84 72.27 14.59
C LEU A 215 17.49 71.83 13.27
N ILE A 216 18.42 72.62 12.73
CA ILE A 216 19.17 72.28 11.51
C ILE A 216 20.05 71.05 11.75
N ARG A 217 20.71 70.95 12.91
CA ARG A 217 21.51 69.78 13.27
C ARG A 217 20.67 68.52 13.38
N LYS A 218 19.51 68.59 14.04
CA LYS A 218 18.54 67.50 14.10
C LYS A 218 18.03 67.09 12.72
N LYS A 219 17.73 68.05 11.83
CA LYS A 219 17.35 67.76 10.44
C LYS A 219 18.47 67.07 9.66
N TYR A 220 19.72 67.46 9.89
CA TYR A 220 20.89 66.82 9.28
C TYR A 220 21.10 65.40 9.81
N ASP A 221 20.93 65.20 11.12
CA ASP A 221 21.02 63.88 11.76
C ASP A 221 19.88 62.95 11.28
N ASP A 222 18.66 63.46 11.14
CA ASP A 222 17.53 62.74 10.57
C ASP A 222 17.77 62.39 9.09
N LEU A 223 18.34 63.31 8.31
CA LEU A 223 18.69 63.06 6.91
C LEU A 223 19.78 61.99 6.80
N LEU A 224 20.82 62.04 7.65
CA LEU A 224 21.87 61.03 7.71
C LEU A 224 21.31 59.66 8.12
N LEU A 225 20.39 59.64 9.09
CA LEU A 225 19.71 58.42 9.52
C LEU A 225 18.84 57.86 8.39
N GLN A 226 18.10 58.71 7.66
CA GLN A 226 17.27 58.31 6.53
C GLN A 226 18.12 57.76 5.39
N VAL A 227 19.26 58.39 5.08
CA VAL A 227 20.21 57.89 4.07
C VAL A 227 20.81 56.55 4.51
N SER A 228 21.20 56.40 5.78
CA SER A 228 21.72 55.15 6.31
C SER A 228 20.69 54.02 6.31
N ASN A 229 19.43 54.32 6.64
CA ASN A 229 18.33 53.36 6.58
C ASN A 229 18.04 52.96 5.13
N ARG A 230 18.01 53.93 4.20
CA ARG A 230 17.82 53.66 2.77
C ARG A 230 18.96 52.83 2.19
N GLU A 231 20.20 53.08 2.60
CA GLU A 231 21.35 52.24 2.23
C GLU A 231 21.19 50.81 2.77
N ARG A 232 20.71 50.65 4.00
CA ARG A 232 20.44 49.33 4.59
C ARG A 232 19.34 48.59 3.82
N GLU A 233 18.25 49.27 3.48
CA GLU A 233 17.15 48.71 2.67
C GLU A 233 17.65 48.26 1.30
N PHE A 234 18.46 49.08 0.61
CA PHE A 234 19.07 48.68 -0.67
C PHE A 234 19.99 47.46 -0.54
N ARG A 235 20.71 47.31 0.58
CA ARG A 235 21.54 46.11 0.82
C ARG A 235 20.68 44.86 1.03
N LEU A 236 19.56 44.98 1.74
CA LEU A 236 18.62 43.87 1.94
C LEU A 236 17.96 43.47 0.61
N GLU A 237 17.48 44.45 -0.16
CA GLU A 237 16.91 44.21 -1.49
C GLU A 237 17.93 43.58 -2.45
N ASN A 238 19.20 44.00 -2.40
CA ASN A 238 20.27 43.39 -3.18
C ASN A 238 20.49 41.92 -2.79
N GLU A 239 20.46 41.62 -1.50
CA GLU A 239 20.61 40.25 -1.01
C GLU A 239 19.40 39.38 -1.39
N ASP A 240 18.19 39.90 -1.28
CA ASP A 240 16.97 39.22 -1.73
C ASP A 240 16.98 38.95 -3.24
N LEU A 241 17.47 39.91 -4.05
CA LEU A 241 17.65 39.73 -5.49
C LEU A 241 18.69 38.64 -5.80
N ARG A 242 19.79 38.58 -5.05
CA ARG A 242 20.80 37.51 -5.21
C ARG A 242 20.20 36.15 -4.87
N ILE A 243 19.47 36.05 -3.77
CA ILE A 243 18.75 34.83 -3.38
C ILE A 243 17.77 34.42 -4.48
N CYS A 244 17.01 35.37 -5.03
CA CYS A 244 16.08 35.12 -6.12
C CYS A 244 16.79 34.61 -7.39
N VAL A 245 17.92 35.20 -7.77
CA VAL A 245 18.72 34.75 -8.92
C VAL A 245 19.28 33.35 -8.70
N VAL A 246 19.76 33.03 -7.50
CA VAL A 246 20.23 31.68 -7.14
C VAL A 246 19.08 30.67 -7.19
N ASN A 247 17.89 31.05 -6.71
CA ASN A 247 16.69 30.21 -6.75
C ASN A 247 16.21 29.97 -8.19
N LEU A 248 16.23 31.00 -9.04
CA LEU A 248 15.88 30.89 -10.45
C LEU A 248 16.89 30.00 -11.18
N TYR A 249 18.18 30.20 -10.94
CA TYR A 249 19.27 29.38 -11.47
C TYR A 249 19.12 27.91 -11.07
N THR A 250 18.89 27.62 -9.78
CA THR A 250 18.71 26.25 -9.28
C THR A 250 17.44 25.60 -9.83
N SER A 251 16.37 26.37 -10.01
CA SER A 251 15.12 25.90 -10.61
C SER A 251 15.30 25.54 -12.09
N VAL A 252 15.95 26.41 -12.87
CA VAL A 252 16.28 26.15 -14.29
C VAL A 252 17.23 24.95 -14.40
N ARG A 253 18.21 24.85 -13.51
CA ARG A 253 19.12 23.69 -13.44
C ARG A 253 18.35 22.39 -13.20
N ARG A 254 17.44 22.36 -12.23
CA ARG A 254 16.63 21.17 -11.93
C ARG A 254 15.76 20.77 -13.12
N LEU A 255 15.14 21.74 -13.78
CA LEU A 255 14.34 21.50 -14.98
C LEU A 255 15.18 20.92 -16.12
N LEU A 256 16.38 21.47 -16.36
CA LEU A 256 17.29 20.93 -17.38
C LEU A 256 17.79 19.53 -17.01
N GLU A 257 18.17 19.27 -15.76
CA GLU A 257 18.57 17.93 -15.29
C GLU A 257 17.42 16.92 -15.42
N GLU A 258 16.19 17.31 -15.06
CA GLU A 258 14.99 16.47 -15.23
C GLU A 258 14.69 16.16 -16.70
N GLN A 259 14.83 17.16 -17.59
CA GLN A 259 14.64 16.96 -19.03
C GLN A 259 15.75 16.10 -19.65
N MET A 260 17.02 16.32 -19.27
CA MET A 260 18.14 15.50 -19.73
C MET A 260 17.99 14.04 -19.31
N ASN A 261 17.56 13.79 -18.06
CA ASN A 261 17.28 12.44 -17.57
C ASN A 261 16.10 11.78 -18.29
N GLN A 262 15.12 12.55 -18.79
CA GLN A 262 14.01 12.02 -19.59
C GLN A 262 14.49 11.60 -20.99
N PHE A 263 15.40 12.36 -21.61
CA PHE A 263 16.00 12.00 -22.90
C PHE A 263 16.99 10.83 -22.80
N ASP A 264 17.84 10.77 -21.77
CA ASP A 264 18.77 9.65 -21.56
C ASP A 264 18.04 8.31 -21.32
N ASN A 265 16.82 8.37 -20.76
CA ASN A 265 15.97 7.19 -20.60
C ASN A 265 15.25 6.77 -21.89
N GLN A 266 15.11 7.67 -22.87
CA GLN A 266 14.55 7.36 -24.20
C GLN A 266 15.63 6.84 -25.18
N GLU A 267 16.86 7.37 -25.15
CA GLU A 267 17.98 6.83 -25.93
C GLU A 267 18.80 5.81 -25.12
N LYS A 268 18.32 4.56 -25.03
CA LYS A 268 19.16 3.42 -24.63
C LYS A 268 20.25 3.20 -25.70
N GLY A 269 21.39 3.91 -25.61
CA GLY A 269 22.52 3.54 -26.47
C GLY A 269 23.76 4.44 -26.52
N THR A 270 23.71 5.71 -26.15
CA THR A 270 24.81 6.62 -26.55
C THR A 270 25.49 7.29 -25.37
N LYS A 271 26.56 6.63 -24.90
CA LYS A 271 27.67 7.12 -24.05
C LYS A 271 27.27 8.15 -22.97
N ALA A 272 27.21 7.68 -21.73
CA ALA A 272 27.18 8.51 -20.52
C ALA A 272 28.10 9.74 -20.69
N ARG A 273 27.50 10.91 -20.93
CA ARG A 273 28.22 12.18 -20.97
C ARG A 273 28.75 12.46 -19.58
N ASP A 274 29.99 12.92 -19.50
CA ASP A 274 30.72 13.09 -18.25
C ASP A 274 30.11 14.27 -17.44
N ILE A 275 29.17 13.93 -16.56
CA ILE A 275 28.38 14.85 -15.72
C ILE A 275 29.29 15.76 -14.87
N TYR A 276 30.53 15.32 -14.61
CA TYR A 276 31.51 16.03 -13.80
C TYR A 276 32.15 17.25 -14.49
N ASP A 277 32.31 17.25 -15.82
CA ASP A 277 32.95 18.39 -16.53
C ASP A 277 31.99 19.55 -16.79
N GLU A 278 30.68 19.28 -16.85
CA GLU A 278 29.65 20.33 -16.92
C GLU A 278 29.35 20.92 -15.54
N THR A 279 29.22 20.11 -14.49
CA THR A 279 28.98 20.62 -13.12
C THR A 279 30.10 21.51 -12.57
N ALA A 280 31.32 21.41 -13.10
CA ALA A 280 32.43 22.31 -12.75
C ALA A 280 32.34 23.71 -13.39
N LYS A 281 31.69 23.85 -14.56
CA LYS A 281 31.49 25.14 -15.25
C LYS A 281 30.35 25.98 -14.67
N PHE A 282 29.60 25.40 -13.74
CA PHE A 282 28.33 25.91 -13.24
C PHE A 282 28.36 26.34 -11.76
N ARG A 283 29.55 26.48 -11.16
CA ARG A 283 29.67 27.22 -9.90
C ARG A 283 29.74 28.70 -10.25
N LEU A 284 28.70 29.46 -9.90
CA LEU A 284 28.80 30.91 -9.82
C LEU A 284 29.98 31.24 -8.90
N PRO A 285 31.06 31.86 -9.40
CA PRO A 285 32.11 32.36 -8.53
C PRO A 285 31.45 33.31 -7.55
N MET A 286 31.87 33.24 -6.29
CA MET A 286 31.31 34.00 -5.16
C MET A 286 31.42 35.53 -5.33
N GLN A 287 31.91 36.01 -6.48
CA GLN A 287 32.12 37.40 -6.88
C GLN A 287 31.66 37.68 -8.33
N CYS A 288 30.65 36.98 -8.85
CA CYS A 288 30.07 37.29 -10.16
C CYS A 288 29.32 38.64 -10.12
N GLY A 289 29.61 39.56 -11.05
CA GLY A 289 28.90 40.82 -11.16
C GLY A 289 27.48 40.63 -11.71
N GLY A 290 26.52 41.44 -11.26
CA GLY A 290 25.10 41.28 -11.64
C GLY A 290 24.84 41.26 -13.16
N LYS A 291 25.68 41.93 -13.96
CA LYS A 291 25.57 41.91 -15.43
C LYS A 291 26.00 40.57 -16.04
N GLU A 292 27.00 39.90 -15.48
CA GLU A 292 27.50 38.61 -15.95
C GLU A 292 26.56 37.48 -15.55
N ALA A 293 25.95 37.57 -14.36
CA ALA A 293 24.90 36.65 -13.92
C ALA A 293 23.69 36.69 -14.85
N ILE A 294 23.24 37.90 -15.23
CA ILE A 294 22.11 38.08 -16.15
C ILE A 294 22.45 37.53 -17.54
N GLN A 295 23.65 37.80 -18.06
CA GLN A 295 24.08 37.24 -19.35
C GLN A 295 24.12 35.71 -19.35
N MET A 296 24.57 35.09 -18.25
CA MET A 296 24.54 33.64 -18.10
C MET A 296 23.11 33.09 -18.05
N VAL A 297 22.21 33.74 -17.30
CA VAL A 297 20.78 33.39 -17.29
C VAL A 297 20.16 33.53 -18.68
N ASP A 298 20.44 34.61 -19.40
CA ASP A 298 19.94 34.83 -20.76
C ASP A 298 20.44 33.75 -21.74
N SER A 299 21.70 33.34 -21.64
CA SER A 299 22.24 32.24 -22.45
C SER A 299 21.59 30.88 -22.14
N LEU A 300 21.28 30.60 -20.87
CA LEU A 300 20.58 29.38 -20.46
C LEU A 300 19.13 29.39 -20.95
N LEU A 301 18.44 30.54 -20.88
CA LEU A 301 17.10 30.71 -21.42
C LEU A 301 17.06 30.58 -22.94
N ALA A 302 18.08 31.09 -23.65
CA ALA A 302 18.20 30.93 -25.10
C ALA A 302 18.36 29.45 -25.48
N ARG A 303 19.15 28.69 -24.72
CA ARG A 303 19.33 27.25 -24.95
C ARG A 303 18.10 26.43 -24.59
N LEU A 304 17.40 26.78 -23.51
CA LEU A 304 16.12 26.17 -23.16
C LEU A 304 15.07 26.42 -24.25
N LYS A 305 15.05 27.63 -24.83
CA LYS A 305 14.18 27.95 -25.97
C LYS A 305 14.55 27.15 -27.22
N GLU A 306 15.83 26.91 -27.46
CA GLU A 306 16.30 26.09 -28.58
C GLU A 306 15.89 24.62 -28.42
N GLU A 307 16.06 24.04 -27.22
CA GLU A 307 15.62 22.67 -26.90
C GLU A 307 14.08 22.53 -26.92
N TRP A 308 13.36 23.54 -26.45
CA TRP A 308 11.90 23.60 -26.57
C TRP A 308 11.44 23.64 -28.03
N ASN A 309 12.14 24.40 -28.87
CA ASN A 309 11.84 24.44 -30.31
C ASN A 309 12.17 23.11 -31.00
N LYS A 310 13.25 22.42 -30.60
CA LYS A 310 13.53 21.05 -31.06
C LYS A 310 12.43 20.08 -30.64
N GLN A 311 11.93 20.14 -29.41
CA GLN A 311 10.77 19.33 -28.98
C GLN A 311 9.50 19.57 -29.80
N ILE A 312 9.31 20.79 -30.33
CA ILE A 312 8.16 21.10 -31.21
C ILE A 312 8.39 20.61 -32.64
N LEU A 313 9.61 20.73 -33.17
CA LEU A 313 9.97 20.37 -34.55
C LEU A 313 10.27 18.87 -34.74
N GLU A 314 10.83 18.21 -33.73
CA GLU A 314 11.17 16.78 -33.68
C GLU A 314 10.18 16.01 -32.79
N LYS A 315 8.88 16.33 -32.89
CA LYS A 315 7.86 15.38 -32.43
C LYS A 315 8.00 14.10 -33.29
N PRO A 316 8.25 12.91 -32.71
CA PRO A 316 7.85 11.70 -33.40
C PRO A 316 6.33 11.79 -33.60
N GLU A 317 5.91 11.70 -34.86
CA GLU A 317 4.50 11.55 -35.20
C GLU A 317 3.94 10.33 -34.45
N ALA A 318 2.89 10.58 -33.66
CA ALA A 318 1.98 9.62 -33.02
C ALA A 318 2.61 8.56 -32.09
N TYR A 319 2.06 8.48 -30.88
CA TYR A 319 2.06 7.22 -30.13
C TYR A 319 1.64 6.10 -31.07
N THR A 320 2.43 5.04 -31.17
CA THR A 320 2.04 3.84 -31.89
C THR A 320 0.70 3.35 -31.31
N GLU A 321 -0.23 2.84 -32.13
CA GLU A 321 -1.53 2.34 -31.66
C GLU A 321 -1.38 1.31 -30.53
N GLN A 322 -0.26 0.59 -30.55
CA GLN A 322 0.17 -0.34 -29.52
C GLN A 322 0.57 0.33 -28.19
N ASP A 323 1.23 1.49 -28.23
CA ASP A 323 1.56 2.25 -27.01
C ASP A 323 0.29 2.87 -26.40
N MET A 324 -0.68 3.28 -27.21
CA MET A 324 -1.96 3.77 -26.69
C MET A 324 -2.75 2.65 -26.01
N LEU A 325 -2.77 1.44 -26.58
CA LEU A 325 -3.42 0.27 -25.96
C LEU A 325 -2.76 -0.12 -24.64
N GLU A 326 -1.42 -0.14 -24.56
CA GLU A 326 -0.71 -0.39 -23.31
C GLU A 326 -1.03 0.68 -22.26
N LYS A 327 -1.12 1.95 -22.65
CA LYS A 327 -1.51 3.03 -21.73
C LYS A 327 -2.96 2.92 -21.30
N GLU A 328 -3.88 2.57 -22.19
CA GLU A 328 -5.29 2.32 -21.85
C GLU A 328 -5.46 1.13 -20.90
N GLU A 329 -4.67 0.07 -21.06
CA GLU A 329 -4.66 -1.06 -20.12
C GLU A 329 -4.12 -0.65 -18.75
N THR A 330 -3.05 0.16 -18.70
CA THR A 330 -2.54 0.67 -17.41
C THR A 330 -3.52 1.62 -16.73
N ILE A 331 -4.23 2.45 -17.49
CA ILE A 331 -5.27 3.34 -16.96
C ILE A 331 -6.40 2.50 -16.38
N ARG A 332 -6.87 1.48 -17.11
CA ARG A 332 -7.92 0.58 -16.62
C ARG A 332 -7.51 -0.19 -15.36
N ALA A 333 -6.24 -0.60 -15.27
CA ALA A 333 -5.71 -1.25 -14.07
C ALA A 333 -5.71 -0.30 -12.85
N LEU A 334 -5.29 0.95 -13.05
CA LEU A 334 -5.29 1.97 -12.00
C LEU A 334 -6.70 2.40 -11.58
N GLU A 335 -7.65 2.44 -12.53
CA GLU A 335 -9.06 2.70 -12.24
C GLU A 335 -9.65 1.59 -11.37
N ASN A 336 -9.36 0.32 -11.66
CA ASN A 336 -9.79 -0.80 -10.82
C ASN A 336 -9.16 -0.74 -9.41
N GLU A 337 -7.88 -0.39 -9.30
CA GLU A 337 -7.21 -0.24 -8.00
C GLU A 337 -7.81 0.93 -7.19
N LEU A 338 -8.16 2.04 -7.84
CA LEU A 338 -8.88 3.14 -7.20
C LEU A 338 -10.28 2.73 -6.73
N ASP A 339 -11.01 1.95 -7.53
CA ASP A 339 -12.33 1.43 -7.15
C ASP A 339 -12.24 0.46 -5.96
N GLU A 340 -11.24 -0.42 -5.93
CA GLU A 340 -10.97 -1.30 -4.78
C GLU A 340 -10.65 -0.48 -3.52
N LEU A 341 -9.75 0.51 -3.63
CA LEU A 341 -9.35 1.34 -2.49
C LEU A 341 -10.51 2.20 -1.96
N THR A 342 -11.39 2.68 -2.85
CA THR A 342 -12.60 3.42 -2.45
C THR A 342 -13.63 2.50 -1.79
N HIS A 343 -13.72 1.23 -2.19
CA HIS A 343 -14.55 0.25 -1.52
C HIS A 343 -14.03 -0.04 -0.10
N GLU A 344 -12.73 -0.28 0.06
CA GLU A 344 -12.09 -0.48 1.36
C GLU A 344 -12.27 0.72 2.31
N LEU A 345 -12.13 1.95 1.79
CA LEU A 345 -12.36 3.16 2.57
C LEU A 345 -13.82 3.30 3.01
N ASN A 346 -14.77 2.92 2.15
CA ASN A 346 -16.20 2.95 2.49
C ASN A 346 -16.54 1.91 3.57
N ASP A 347 -15.99 0.70 3.48
CA ASP A 347 -16.17 -0.35 4.48
C ASP A 347 -15.59 0.06 5.83
N LEU A 348 -14.36 0.61 5.84
CA LEU A 348 -13.73 1.10 7.06
C LEU A 348 -14.49 2.27 7.68
N ASN A 349 -15.04 3.17 6.86
CA ASN A 349 -15.86 4.28 7.32
C ASN A 349 -17.20 3.77 7.90
N GLN A 350 -17.80 2.75 7.30
CA GLN A 350 -19.00 2.11 7.83
C GLN A 350 -18.72 1.45 9.18
N GLU A 351 -17.62 0.70 9.33
CA GLU A 351 -17.20 0.14 10.62
C GLU A 351 -16.95 1.23 11.67
N TYR A 352 -16.31 2.33 11.27
CA TYR A 352 -16.06 3.46 12.16
C TYR A 352 -17.37 4.10 12.62
N GLN A 353 -18.34 4.28 11.72
CA GLN A 353 -19.66 4.78 12.05
C GLN A 353 -20.42 3.82 12.96
N ASP A 354 -20.34 2.51 12.74
CA ASP A 354 -21.00 1.51 13.58
C ASP A 354 -20.40 1.49 14.99
N LYS A 355 -19.06 1.59 15.10
CA LYS A 355 -18.36 1.74 16.39
C LYS A 355 -18.72 3.06 17.08
N LEU A 356 -18.79 4.16 16.34
CA LEU A 356 -19.19 5.46 16.89
C LEU A 356 -20.64 5.44 17.39
N GLN A 357 -21.56 4.82 16.64
CA GLN A 357 -22.93 4.61 17.10
C GLN A 357 -22.98 3.73 18.34
N MET A 358 -22.15 2.69 18.43
CA MET A 358 -22.04 1.86 19.63
C MET A 358 -21.59 2.68 20.85
N TYR A 359 -20.57 3.53 20.70
CA TYR A 359 -20.09 4.40 21.78
C TYR A 359 -21.13 5.44 22.19
N GLN A 360 -21.84 6.07 21.25
CA GLN A 360 -22.93 7.00 21.55
C GLN A 360 -24.10 6.31 22.28
N ARG A 361 -24.39 5.05 21.96
CA ARG A 361 -25.41 4.25 22.67
C ARG A 361 -24.95 3.86 24.08
N PHE A 362 -23.65 3.58 24.25
CA PHE A 362 -23.05 3.31 25.56
C PHE A 362 -23.11 4.55 26.47
N GLU A 363 -22.77 5.72 25.94
CA GLU A 363 -22.85 7.01 26.66
C GLU A 363 -24.29 7.35 27.08
N LYS A 364 -25.28 6.99 26.25
CA LYS A 364 -26.72 7.18 26.54
C LYS A 364 -27.34 6.08 27.40
N GLY A 365 -26.55 5.11 27.89
CA GLY A 365 -27.03 4.04 28.79
C GLY A 365 -27.85 2.92 28.14
N GLY A 366 -27.94 2.87 26.80
CA GLY A 366 -28.82 1.97 26.04
C GLY A 366 -28.20 0.63 25.64
N PHE A 367 -27.25 0.08 26.41
CA PHE A 367 -26.52 -1.14 26.04
C PHE A 367 -27.42 -2.40 25.93
N PHE A 368 -28.53 -2.44 26.68
CA PHE A 368 -29.45 -3.59 26.71
C PHE A 368 -30.69 -3.45 25.82
N ASP A 369 -30.89 -2.31 25.13
CA ASP A 369 -32.09 -2.06 24.30
C ASP A 369 -32.18 -2.96 23.05
N THR A 370 -31.08 -3.58 22.62
CA THR A 370 -31.08 -4.54 21.50
C THR A 370 -31.58 -5.93 21.90
N LEU A 371 -31.62 -6.26 23.19
CA LEU A 371 -32.06 -7.59 23.66
C LEU A 371 -33.55 -7.60 24.05
N TYR A 372 -34.11 -6.44 24.37
CA TYR A 372 -35.55 -6.26 24.60
C TYR A 372 -35.95 -4.87 24.11
N PRO A 373 -36.75 -4.74 23.02
CA PRO A 373 -37.33 -3.46 22.67
C PRO A 373 -38.32 -3.10 23.77
N ASN A 374 -37.92 -2.23 24.69
CA ASN A 374 -38.79 -1.73 25.74
C ASN A 374 -39.72 -0.67 25.15
N PRO A 375 -41.06 -0.84 25.17
CA PRO A 375 -41.98 0.07 24.50
C PRO A 375 -42.29 1.34 25.28
N GLN A 376 -41.55 1.68 26.34
CA GLN A 376 -41.90 2.79 27.24
C GLN A 376 -40.66 3.46 27.84
N SER A 377 -40.25 4.57 27.23
CA SER A 377 -39.64 5.69 27.96
C SER A 377 -39.84 7.01 27.21
N ALA A 378 -41.09 7.33 26.92
CA ALA A 378 -41.49 8.73 26.83
C ALA A 378 -41.46 9.33 28.25
N TYR A 379 -40.26 9.62 28.76
CA TYR A 379 -40.15 10.58 29.85
C TYR A 379 -40.17 11.96 29.24
N ILE A 380 -41.39 12.50 29.23
CA ILE A 380 -41.68 13.93 29.26
C ILE A 380 -40.89 14.47 30.46
N SER A 381 -39.79 15.15 30.18
CA SER A 381 -39.11 15.99 31.16
C SER A 381 -39.42 17.43 30.79
N ASP A 382 -40.38 17.99 31.51
CA ASP A 382 -40.63 19.42 31.63
C ASP A 382 -39.32 20.11 32.00
N ASN A 383 -38.75 20.84 31.05
CA ASN A 383 -37.92 22.01 31.30
C ASN A 383 -38.30 23.01 30.21
N GLU A 384 -39.34 23.80 30.51
CA GLU A 384 -39.54 25.09 29.88
C GLU A 384 -38.36 25.99 30.28
N ASP A 385 -37.33 26.08 29.43
CA ASP A 385 -36.74 27.36 29.05
C ASP A 385 -35.65 27.16 27.99
N ILE A 386 -35.60 28.08 27.03
CA ILE A 386 -34.66 28.19 25.89
C ILE A 386 -35.01 27.31 24.68
N VAL A 387 -35.98 27.79 23.89
CA VAL A 387 -36.14 27.41 22.48
C VAL A 387 -35.06 28.15 21.69
N ASP A 388 -33.89 27.52 21.52
CA ASP A 388 -32.92 27.95 20.51
C ASP A 388 -33.40 27.47 19.13
N GLU A 389 -33.37 28.37 18.14
CA GLU A 389 -33.80 28.14 16.74
C GLU A 389 -33.08 26.97 16.03
N ASP A 390 -32.10 26.34 16.66
CA ASP A 390 -31.21 25.33 16.09
C ASP A 390 -31.86 23.93 15.97
N ASP A 391 -32.78 23.58 16.86
CA ASP A 391 -33.46 22.26 16.84
C ASP A 391 -34.40 22.08 15.63
N SER A 392 -34.96 23.18 15.12
CA SER A 392 -35.82 23.16 13.92
C SER A 392 -35.03 22.78 12.68
N TYR A 393 -33.79 23.25 12.56
CA TYR A 393 -32.92 22.94 11.43
C TYR A 393 -32.45 21.49 11.47
N GLN A 394 -32.09 20.98 12.66
CA GLN A 394 -31.72 19.58 12.87
C GLN A 394 -32.86 18.62 12.51
N TYR A 395 -34.10 18.93 12.91
CA TYR A 395 -35.27 18.12 12.57
C TYR A 395 -35.55 18.11 11.05
N GLN A 396 -35.43 19.26 10.38
CA GLN A 396 -35.59 19.34 8.92
C GLN A 396 -34.51 18.57 8.17
N LEU A 397 -33.26 18.62 8.65
CA LEU A 397 -32.14 17.88 8.07
C LEU A 397 -32.33 16.37 8.23
N LEU A 398 -32.77 15.94 9.41
CA LEU A 398 -33.06 14.54 9.71
C LEU A 398 -34.22 14.02 8.83
N LYS A 399 -35.29 14.79 8.69
CA LYS A 399 -36.44 14.45 7.81
C LYS A 399 -36.01 14.32 6.34
N LYS A 400 -35.12 15.20 5.87
CA LYS A 400 -34.56 15.15 4.51
C LYS A 400 -33.70 13.90 4.30
N LYS A 401 -32.88 13.54 5.29
CA LYS A 401 -32.04 12.33 5.26
C LYS A 401 -32.89 11.06 5.24
N VAL A 402 -33.90 10.97 6.09
CA VAL A 402 -34.85 9.84 6.11
C VAL A 402 -35.59 9.69 4.77
N MET A 403 -36.02 10.79 4.14
CA MET A 403 -36.63 10.71 2.80
C MET A 403 -35.65 10.24 1.73
N GLN A 404 -34.38 10.64 1.79
CA GLN A 404 -33.35 10.18 0.86
C GLN A 404 -33.07 8.68 1.04
N ASP A 405 -32.97 8.23 2.28
CA ASP A 405 -32.77 6.82 2.61
C ASP A 405 -33.97 5.97 2.15
N GLN A 406 -35.20 6.44 2.36
CA GLN A 406 -36.40 5.77 1.87
C GLN A 406 -36.42 5.67 0.33
N LYS A 407 -36.00 6.72 -0.38
CA LYS A 407 -35.87 6.70 -1.85
C LYS A 407 -34.79 5.72 -2.31
N ARG A 408 -33.65 5.67 -1.62
CA ARG A 408 -32.55 4.74 -1.91
C ARG A 408 -33.00 3.29 -1.72
N VAL A 409 -33.63 2.98 -0.60
CA VAL A 409 -34.18 1.65 -0.31
C VAL A 409 -35.23 1.24 -1.35
N THR A 410 -36.13 2.16 -1.72
CA THR A 410 -37.14 1.89 -2.74
C THR A 410 -36.50 1.62 -4.11
N ARG A 411 -35.46 2.38 -4.48
CA ARG A 411 -34.73 2.18 -5.73
C ARG A 411 -33.99 0.83 -5.75
N SER A 412 -33.30 0.48 -4.67
CA SER A 412 -32.65 -0.83 -4.54
C SER A 412 -33.65 -1.98 -4.56
N ALA A 413 -34.86 -1.80 -4.00
CA ALA A 413 -35.91 -2.80 -4.08
C ALA A 413 -36.45 -2.98 -5.52
N ILE A 414 -36.57 -1.89 -6.29
CA ILE A 414 -36.95 -1.94 -7.71
C ILE A 414 -35.86 -2.63 -8.53
N GLU A 415 -34.60 -2.27 -8.32
CA GLU A 415 -33.45 -2.85 -9.02
C GLU A 415 -33.31 -4.36 -8.73
N LEU A 416 -33.45 -4.75 -7.46
CA LEU A 416 -33.46 -6.17 -7.07
C LEU A 416 -34.67 -6.92 -7.65
N GLY A 417 -35.80 -6.24 -7.85
CA GLY A 417 -36.94 -6.77 -8.60
C GLY A 417 -36.63 -7.00 -10.08
N GLN A 418 -35.94 -6.06 -10.73
CA GLN A 418 -35.50 -6.18 -12.13
C GLN A 418 -34.50 -7.32 -12.31
N GLN A 419 -33.49 -7.40 -11.45
CA GLN A 419 -32.49 -8.49 -11.47
C GLN A 419 -33.14 -9.87 -11.25
N ARG A 420 -34.15 -9.95 -10.37
CA ARG A 420 -34.92 -11.21 -10.20
C ARG A 420 -35.68 -11.58 -11.47
N ALA A 421 -36.30 -10.61 -12.14
CA ALA A 421 -37.01 -10.85 -13.40
C ALA A 421 -36.05 -11.29 -14.52
N GLU A 422 -34.87 -10.68 -14.61
CA GLU A 422 -33.81 -11.07 -15.55
C GLU A 422 -33.33 -12.49 -15.28
N LEU A 423 -33.04 -12.85 -14.03
CA LEU A 423 -32.63 -14.21 -13.67
C LEU A 423 -33.73 -15.24 -13.92
N GLU A 424 -35.00 -14.89 -13.75
CA GLU A 424 -36.13 -15.74 -14.11
C GLU A 424 -36.25 -15.92 -15.63
N ALA A 425 -36.01 -14.86 -16.41
CA ALA A 425 -35.96 -14.93 -17.87
C ALA A 425 -34.79 -15.78 -18.38
N GLU A 426 -33.60 -15.62 -17.80
CA GLU A 426 -32.43 -16.46 -18.11
C GLU A 426 -32.66 -17.93 -17.75
N ARG A 427 -33.27 -18.20 -16.58
CA ARG A 427 -33.66 -19.57 -16.21
C ARG A 427 -34.66 -20.17 -17.20
N TRP A 428 -35.61 -19.38 -17.66
CA TRP A 428 -36.59 -19.82 -18.65
C TRP A 428 -35.92 -20.10 -20.00
N ALA A 429 -35.05 -19.20 -20.47
CA ALA A 429 -34.26 -19.39 -21.69
C ALA A 429 -33.35 -20.62 -21.61
N PHE A 430 -32.72 -20.87 -20.46
CA PHE A 430 -31.89 -22.04 -20.24
C PHE A 430 -32.71 -23.34 -20.25
N GLN A 431 -33.88 -23.34 -19.62
CA GLN A 431 -34.80 -24.49 -19.68
C GLN A 431 -35.29 -24.76 -21.09
N GLU A 432 -35.54 -23.72 -21.88
CA GLU A 432 -35.96 -23.87 -23.27
C GLU A 432 -34.83 -24.37 -24.16
N MET A 433 -33.60 -23.86 -23.99
CA MET A 433 -32.41 -24.40 -24.64
C MET A 433 -32.19 -25.86 -24.28
N LYS A 434 -32.39 -26.24 -23.01
CA LYS A 434 -32.32 -27.63 -22.57
C LYS A 434 -33.38 -28.50 -23.27
N ARG A 435 -34.62 -28.03 -23.36
CA ARG A 435 -35.68 -28.72 -24.11
C ARG A 435 -35.36 -28.85 -25.58
N GLU A 436 -34.78 -27.82 -26.20
CA GLU A 436 -34.39 -27.85 -27.61
C GLU A 436 -33.26 -28.86 -27.85
N ILE A 437 -32.28 -28.94 -26.95
CA ILE A 437 -31.23 -29.96 -26.99
C ILE A 437 -31.82 -31.36 -26.82
N GLU A 438 -32.68 -31.58 -25.82
CA GLU A 438 -33.36 -32.87 -25.60
C GLU A 438 -34.22 -33.25 -26.82
N LEU A 439 -34.92 -32.29 -27.44
CA LEU A 439 -35.70 -32.51 -28.65
C LEU A 439 -34.81 -32.83 -29.87
N GLN A 440 -33.66 -32.17 -30.01
CA GLN A 440 -32.67 -32.50 -31.03
C GLN A 440 -32.05 -33.88 -30.82
N GLU A 441 -31.86 -34.31 -29.57
CA GLU A 441 -31.38 -35.66 -29.22
C GLU A 441 -32.42 -36.71 -29.60
N ILE A 442 -33.70 -36.47 -29.28
CA ILE A 442 -34.82 -37.34 -29.69
C ILE A 442 -35.01 -37.38 -31.22
N LEU A 443 -34.75 -36.28 -31.93
CA LEU A 443 -34.82 -36.23 -33.40
C LEU A 443 -33.61 -36.89 -34.09
N LYS A 444 -32.46 -36.98 -33.41
CA LYS A 444 -31.25 -37.65 -33.92
C LYS A 444 -31.30 -39.17 -33.76
N ASP A 445 -32.07 -39.68 -32.80
CA ASP A 445 -32.29 -41.10 -32.60
C ASP A 445 -33.60 -41.59 -33.25
N PRO A 446 -33.58 -42.38 -34.34
CA PRO A 446 -34.79 -43.03 -34.81
C PRO A 446 -35.23 -44.11 -33.80
N PRO A 447 -36.55 -44.37 -33.64
CA PRO A 447 -37.03 -45.26 -32.58
C PRO A 447 -36.67 -46.71 -32.90
N SER A 448 -35.58 -47.19 -32.31
CA SER A 448 -35.27 -48.62 -32.23
C SER A 448 -35.95 -49.19 -31.00
N SER A 449 -37.05 -49.88 -31.23
CA SER A 449 -37.66 -50.82 -30.30
C SER A 449 -36.65 -51.87 -29.82
N THR A 450 -36.39 -51.96 -28.52
CA THR A 450 -36.68 -53.16 -27.70
C THR A 450 -36.22 -52.98 -26.24
N PRO A 451 -36.96 -53.57 -25.29
CA PRO A 451 -36.73 -53.43 -23.85
C PRO A 451 -35.79 -54.52 -23.31
N VAL A 452 -35.30 -54.35 -22.07
CA VAL A 452 -34.74 -55.33 -21.08
C VAL A 452 -33.53 -54.69 -20.41
N ARG A 453 -33.25 -54.78 -19.10
CA ARG A 453 -33.96 -55.15 -17.86
C ARG A 453 -32.90 -54.96 -16.76
N GLU A 454 -33.29 -54.27 -15.70
CA GLU A 454 -32.83 -54.32 -14.29
C GLU A 454 -31.41 -54.83 -13.94
N SER A 455 -30.65 -54.02 -13.18
CA SER A 455 -30.41 -54.28 -11.74
C SER A 455 -29.50 -53.23 -11.06
N SER A 456 -30.07 -52.59 -10.04
CA SER A 456 -29.50 -52.07 -8.78
C SER A 456 -27.99 -52.10 -8.49
N SER A 457 -27.46 -50.98 -7.95
CA SER A 457 -26.90 -50.96 -6.58
C SER A 457 -26.61 -49.54 -6.06
N ASN A 458 -27.04 -49.33 -4.82
CA ASN A 458 -26.93 -48.17 -3.92
C ASN A 458 -25.55 -47.48 -3.82
N PHE A 459 -25.59 -46.17 -3.57
CA PHE A 459 -24.71 -45.53 -2.57
C PHE A 459 -25.48 -44.48 -1.77
N ASP A 460 -25.54 -44.70 -0.46
CA ASP A 460 -26.04 -43.81 0.58
C ASP A 460 -25.15 -42.56 0.77
N ARG A 461 -25.78 -41.42 1.08
CA ARG A 461 -25.25 -40.46 2.06
C ARG A 461 -26.40 -39.70 2.75
N PRO A 462 -26.21 -39.26 4.00
CA PRO A 462 -27.26 -39.26 5.01
C PRO A 462 -27.89 -37.88 5.26
N GLU A 463 -29.15 -37.92 5.68
CA GLU A 463 -29.84 -36.84 6.37
C GLU A 463 -29.12 -36.45 7.67
N ARG A 464 -28.93 -35.14 7.85
CA ARG A 464 -29.01 -34.51 9.17
C ARG A 464 -29.72 -33.15 9.08
N ALA A 465 -30.93 -33.15 9.64
CA ALA A 465 -31.58 -32.07 10.38
C ALA A 465 -31.93 -30.76 9.66
N ARG A 466 -33.21 -30.65 9.26
CA ARG A 466 -33.96 -29.39 9.43
C ARG A 466 -35.26 -29.64 10.18
N LYS A 467 -35.25 -29.18 11.43
CA LYS A 467 -36.39 -29.12 12.33
C LYS A 467 -37.39 -28.09 11.82
N ARG A 468 -38.65 -28.46 12.04
CA ARG A 468 -39.88 -27.69 11.92
C ARG A 468 -39.74 -26.30 12.56
N LEU A 469 -40.16 -25.25 11.85
CA LEU A 469 -40.73 -24.06 12.48
C LEU A 469 -41.97 -23.64 11.69
N LYS A 470 -43.03 -23.47 12.48
CA LYS A 470 -44.42 -23.35 12.08
C LYS A 470 -44.69 -22.03 11.36
N SER A 471 -45.69 -22.10 10.49
CA SER A 471 -46.50 -20.99 10.02
C SER A 471 -47.05 -20.14 11.18
N TRP A 472 -46.84 -18.83 11.11
CA TRP A 472 -47.68 -17.83 11.76
C TRP A 472 -47.82 -16.62 10.82
N LEU A 473 -48.69 -16.79 9.82
CA LEU A 473 -49.32 -15.67 9.12
C LEU A 473 -50.53 -15.27 9.98
N GLY A 474 -50.40 -14.15 10.69
CA GLY A 474 -51.49 -13.50 11.42
C GLY A 474 -52.05 -12.36 10.57
N SER A 475 -53.37 -12.37 10.43
CA SER A 475 -54.24 -11.55 9.58
C SER A 475 -54.09 -10.02 9.72
N ALA A 476 -54.36 -9.33 8.61
CA ALA A 476 -54.74 -7.91 8.62
C ALA A 476 -56.10 -7.71 9.31
N PRO A 477 -56.34 -6.62 10.07
CA PRO A 477 -57.67 -6.27 10.53
C PRO A 477 -58.44 -5.53 9.43
N SER A 478 -59.61 -6.07 9.12
CA SER A 478 -60.68 -5.42 8.38
C SER A 478 -61.32 -4.30 9.20
N SER A 479 -61.70 -3.26 8.48
CA SER A 479 -62.69 -2.22 8.81
C SER A 479 -63.80 -2.63 9.79
N ASN A 480 -63.97 -1.83 10.84
CA ASN A 480 -65.23 -1.16 11.20
C ASN A 480 -64.95 0.04 12.12
#